data_AF-A0A6J4MW92-F1
#
_entry.id   AF-A0A6J4MW92-F1
#
_cell.length_a   1.000
_cell.length_b   1.000
_cell.length_c   1.000
_cell.angle_alpha   90.00
_cell.angle_beta   90.00
_cell.angle_gamma   90.00
#
_symmetry.space_group_name_H-M   'P 1'
#
loop_
_entity.id
_entity.type
_entity.pdbx_description
1 polymer ?
#
loop_
_entity_poly.entity_id
_entity_poly.type
_entity_poly.pdbx_seq_one_letter_code
_entity_poly.pdbx_strand_id
1 'polypeptide(L)'
;MILQDDAFAATDSVIVALMTTDPTAAPLLRLPVAPDTINNLSQPCSVMVDKIVAVPRAKVGRLVGRLDGQHMATVGVMAATLLGLARPPSPPTRRAAAGTAKKARSALAKGSAARKATKAPPES
;
A
#
# COMPACT_ATOMS: atom_id res chain seq x y z
N MET A 1 1.82 4.74 -17.39
CA MET A 1 2.47 3.56 -17.99
C MET A 1 1.54 2.36 -17.89
N ILE A 2 1.32 1.59 -18.97
CA ILE A 2 0.47 0.39 -18.93
C ILE A 2 1.27 -0.77 -18.30
N LEU A 3 0.67 -1.44 -17.32
CA LEU A 3 1.21 -2.65 -16.67
C LEU A 3 0.50 -3.93 -17.10
N GLN A 4 -0.70 -3.80 -17.64
CA GLN A 4 -1.54 -4.93 -18.00
C GLN A 4 -0.94 -5.70 -19.18
N ASP A 5 -0.93 -7.03 -19.05
CA ASP A 5 -0.53 -7.94 -20.11
C ASP A 5 -1.51 -7.89 -21.30
N ASP A 6 -0.98 -7.99 -22.52
CA ASP A 6 -1.75 -7.94 -23.76
C ASP A 6 -2.77 -9.08 -23.88
N ALA A 7 -2.58 -10.20 -23.16
CA ALA A 7 -3.56 -11.28 -23.06
C ALA A 7 -4.93 -10.79 -22.53
N PHE A 8 -4.95 -9.67 -21.81
CA PHE A 8 -6.17 -9.04 -21.30
C PHE A 8 -6.61 -7.84 -22.15
N ALA A 9 -6.24 -7.77 -23.43
CA ALA A 9 -6.58 -6.64 -24.31
C ALA A 9 -8.11 -6.38 -24.44
N ALA A 10 -8.94 -7.40 -24.23
CA ALA A 10 -10.39 -7.33 -24.37
C ALA A 10 -11.13 -6.69 -23.17
N THR A 11 -10.46 -6.33 -22.07
CA THR A 11 -11.11 -5.72 -20.91
C THR A 11 -11.47 -4.25 -21.13
N ASP A 12 -12.57 -3.75 -20.57
CA ASP A 12 -12.98 -2.34 -20.72
C ASP A 12 -12.09 -1.33 -19.96
N SER A 13 -11.25 -1.83 -19.04
CA SER A 13 -10.26 -1.05 -18.31
C SER A 13 -8.84 -1.55 -18.57
N VAL A 14 -7.87 -0.69 -18.33
CA VAL A 14 -6.44 -1.00 -18.37
C VAL A 14 -5.79 -0.69 -17.03
N ILE A 15 -4.93 -1.57 -16.55
CA ILE A 15 -4.10 -1.33 -15.36
C ILE A 15 -2.88 -0.48 -15.73
N VAL A 16 -2.74 0.67 -15.07
CA VAL A 16 -1.65 1.61 -15.29
C VAL A 16 -0.94 1.97 -13.99
N ALA A 17 0.38 2.15 -14.04
CA ALA A 17 1.13 2.90 -13.04
C ALA A 17 1.17 4.37 -13.43
N LEU A 18 0.86 5.26 -12.49
CA LEU A 18 0.99 6.70 -12.68
C LEU A 18 2.47 7.12 -12.73
N MET A 19 2.73 8.27 -13.35
CA MET A 19 4.07 8.85 -13.44
C MET A 19 4.06 10.25 -12.85
N THR A 20 5.19 10.68 -12.28
CA THR A 20 5.35 12.01 -11.69
C THR A 20 6.71 12.60 -12.01
N THR A 21 6.79 13.92 -12.06
CA THR A 21 8.03 14.69 -12.19
C THR A 21 8.47 15.28 -10.85
N ASP A 22 7.70 15.02 -9.79
CA ASP A 22 8.06 15.35 -8.41
C ASP A 22 9.39 14.67 -8.05
N PRO A 23 10.42 15.44 -7.65
CA PRO A 23 11.75 14.92 -7.35
C PRO A 23 11.82 14.17 -6.01
N THR A 24 10.72 14.10 -5.24
CA THR A 24 10.68 13.41 -3.95
C THR A 24 11.09 11.95 -4.10
N ALA A 25 12.23 11.61 -3.49
CA ALA A 25 12.81 10.29 -3.55
C ALA A 25 11.96 9.28 -2.76
N ALA A 26 11.57 8.19 -3.43
CA ALA A 26 11.00 7.01 -2.79
C ALA A 26 11.50 5.76 -3.52
N PRO A 27 12.77 5.37 -3.34
CA PRO A 27 13.44 4.40 -4.22
C PRO A 27 12.76 3.02 -4.32
N LEU A 28 12.01 2.62 -3.29
CA LEU A 28 11.24 1.37 -3.27
C LEU A 28 9.92 1.44 -4.06
N LEU A 29 9.38 2.65 -4.25
CA LEU A 29 8.05 2.89 -4.82
C LEU A 29 8.10 3.67 -6.14
N ARG A 30 9.21 4.34 -6.42
CA ARG A 30 9.39 5.26 -7.54
C ARG A 30 10.64 4.87 -8.30
N LEU A 31 10.48 4.39 -9.52
CA LEU A 31 11.57 4.09 -10.44
C LEU A 31 11.86 5.34 -11.29
N PRO A 32 13.05 5.97 -11.17
CA PRO A 32 13.44 7.06 -12.05
C PRO A 32 13.60 6.59 -13.50
N VAL A 33 13.16 7.40 -14.44
CA VAL A 33 13.27 7.18 -15.88
C VAL A 33 13.74 8.48 -16.53
N ALA A 34 14.85 8.39 -17.26
CA ALA A 34 15.37 9.51 -18.05
C ALA A 34 14.67 9.60 -19.42
N PRO A 35 14.52 10.80 -20.00
CA PRO A 35 14.10 10.96 -21.39
C PRO A 35 15.00 10.22 -22.37
N ASP A 36 14.38 9.54 -23.34
CA ASP A 36 15.07 8.99 -24.49
C ASP A 36 14.18 9.00 -25.75
N THR A 37 14.73 8.54 -26.87
CA THR A 37 14.05 8.53 -28.17
C THR A 37 12.93 7.49 -28.28
N ILE A 38 12.89 6.50 -27.39
CA ILE A 38 11.94 5.37 -27.39
C ILE A 38 10.76 5.67 -26.46
N ASN A 39 11.03 6.22 -25.28
CA ASN A 39 10.04 6.57 -24.27
C ASN A 39 9.40 7.95 -24.52
N ASN A 40 10.10 8.82 -25.28
CA ASN A 40 9.62 10.12 -25.74
C ASN A 40 9.15 11.03 -24.61
N LEU A 41 9.71 10.86 -23.41
CA LEU A 41 9.47 11.76 -22.27
C LEU A 41 10.12 13.11 -22.55
N SER A 42 9.47 14.21 -22.16
CA SER A 42 10.02 15.56 -22.32
C SER A 42 11.03 15.93 -21.23
N GLN A 43 10.95 15.28 -20.07
CA GLN A 43 11.78 15.54 -18.90
C GLN A 43 11.87 14.30 -18.00
N PRO A 44 12.87 14.22 -17.10
CA PRO A 44 12.97 13.12 -16.14
C PRO A 44 11.69 12.92 -15.35
N CYS A 45 11.24 11.68 -15.25
CA CYS A 45 10.03 11.28 -14.55
C CYS A 45 10.31 10.06 -13.68
N SER A 46 9.41 9.76 -12.76
CA SER A 46 9.41 8.51 -12.02
C SER A 46 8.11 7.74 -12.24
N VAL A 47 8.21 6.43 -12.45
CA VAL A 47 7.07 5.51 -12.43
C VAL A 47 6.73 5.21 -10.98
N MET A 48 5.47 5.45 -10.58
CA MET A 48 4.98 5.26 -9.22
C MET A 48 4.29 3.90 -9.07
N VAL A 49 4.98 2.89 -8.55
CA VAL A 49 4.40 1.55 -8.35
C VAL A 49 3.40 1.50 -7.19
N ASP A 50 3.40 2.49 -6.31
CA ASP A 50 2.38 2.68 -5.26
C ASP A 50 1.07 3.26 -5.79
N LYS A 51 1.06 3.76 -7.03
CA LYS A 51 -0.10 4.37 -7.69
C LYS A 51 -0.51 3.57 -8.92
N ILE A 52 -0.78 2.28 -8.72
CA ILE A 52 -1.36 1.41 -9.73
C ILE A 52 -2.87 1.50 -9.68
N VAL A 53 -3.50 1.85 -10.79
CA VAL A 53 -4.94 2.09 -10.89
C VAL A 53 -5.52 1.46 -12.16
N ALA A 54 -6.79 1.08 -12.11
CA ALA A 54 -7.56 0.71 -13.29
C ALA A 54 -8.19 1.97 -13.90
N VAL A 55 -7.99 2.19 -15.20
CA VAL A 55 -8.56 3.32 -15.94
C VAL A 55 -9.40 2.78 -17.10
N PRO A 56 -10.61 3.31 -17.37
CA PRO A 56 -11.37 2.93 -18.56
C PRO A 56 -10.55 3.15 -19.83
N ARG A 57 -10.55 2.18 -20.75
CA ARG A 57 -9.79 2.29 -22.01
C ARG A 57 -10.17 3.53 -22.83
N ALA A 58 -11.44 3.92 -22.80
CA ALA A 58 -11.94 5.13 -23.44
C ALA A 58 -11.30 6.44 -22.90
N LYS A 59 -10.69 6.43 -21.72
CA LYS A 59 -9.96 7.57 -21.13
C LYS A 59 -8.46 7.54 -21.42
N VAL A 60 -7.95 6.49 -22.07
CA VAL A 60 -6.54 6.39 -22.43
C VAL A 60 -6.31 7.24 -23.68
N GLY A 61 -5.39 8.19 -23.57
CA GLY A 61 -5.02 9.07 -24.68
C GLY A 61 -4.06 8.41 -25.68
N ARG A 62 -3.35 9.25 -26.43
CA ARG A 62 -2.35 8.81 -27.41
C ARG A 62 -1.20 8.05 -26.74
N LEU A 63 -0.60 7.11 -27.45
CA LEU A 63 0.67 6.49 -27.07
C LEU A 63 1.82 7.51 -27.11
N VAL A 64 2.50 7.72 -25.98
CA VAL A 64 3.66 8.63 -25.90
C VAL A 64 4.94 7.95 -26.38
N GLY A 65 5.18 6.74 -25.89
CA GLY A 65 6.36 5.92 -26.15
C GLY A 65 6.31 4.62 -25.34
N ARG A 66 7.45 3.94 -25.22
CA ARG A 66 7.58 2.71 -24.42
C ARG A 66 8.83 2.75 -23.55
N LEU A 67 8.78 2.10 -22.39
CA LEU A 67 10.00 1.83 -21.64
C LEU A 67 10.73 0.63 -22.24
N ASP A 68 12.05 0.61 -22.08
CA ASP A 68 12.84 -0.57 -22.46
C ASP A 68 12.55 -1.77 -21.55
N GLY A 69 13.03 -2.94 -21.96
CA GLY A 69 12.80 -4.19 -21.24
C GLY A 69 13.40 -4.23 -19.84
N GLN A 70 14.50 -3.51 -19.57
CA GLN A 70 15.12 -3.48 -18.24
C GLN A 70 14.25 -2.68 -17.27
N HIS A 71 13.82 -1.48 -17.67
CA HIS A 71 12.89 -0.68 -16.88
C HIS A 71 11.56 -1.42 -16.65
N MET A 72 11.01 -2.07 -17.70
CA MET A 72 9.78 -2.86 -17.56
C MET A 72 9.95 -4.02 -16.57
N ALA A 73 11.06 -4.76 -16.63
CA ALA A 73 11.36 -5.85 -15.69
C ALA A 73 11.49 -5.34 -14.24
N THR A 74 12.20 -4.22 -14.04
CA THR A 74 12.34 -3.59 -12.72
C THR A 74 10.98 -3.18 -12.16
N VAL A 75 10.12 -2.53 -12.96
CA VAL A 75 8.77 -2.16 -12.51
C VAL A 75 7.96 -3.41 -12.15
N GLY A 76 8.04 -4.49 -12.94
CA GLY A 76 7.36 -5.75 -12.64
C GLY A 76 7.75 -6.34 -11.29
N VAL A 77 9.06 -6.39 -10.98
CA VAL A 77 9.57 -6.85 -9.69
C VAL A 77 9.13 -5.93 -8.54
N MET A 78 9.20 -4.62 -8.73
CA MET A 78 8.77 -3.64 -7.73
C MET A 78 7.27 -3.77 -7.42
N ALA A 79 6.44 -3.88 -8.45
CA ALA A 79 4.99 -4.05 -8.31
C ALA A 79 4.65 -5.38 -7.62
N ALA A 80 5.25 -6.49 -8.05
CA ALA A 80 5.06 -7.78 -7.40
C ALA A 80 5.52 -7.76 -5.93
N THR A 81 6.62 -7.06 -5.62
CA THR A 81 7.13 -6.92 -4.25
C THR A 81 6.17 -6.11 -3.38
N LEU A 82 5.69 -4.96 -3.89
CA LEU A 82 4.74 -4.11 -3.18
C LEU A 82 3.42 -4.84 -2.88
N LEU A 83 2.93 -5.64 -3.84
CA LEU A 83 1.70 -6.42 -3.71
C LEU A 83 1.89 -7.71 -2.89
N GLY A 84 3.11 -8.02 -2.43
CA GLY A 84 3.41 -9.23 -1.67
C GLY A 84 3.41 -10.51 -2.50
N LEU A 85 3.50 -10.41 -3.82
CA LEU A 85 3.51 -11.52 -4.78
C LEU A 85 4.92 -12.05 -5.09
N ALA A 86 5.96 -11.27 -4.78
CA ALA A 86 7.35 -11.64 -5.08
C ALA A 86 7.94 -12.73 -4.17
N ARG A 87 7.27 -13.09 -3.08
CA ARG A 87 7.71 -14.15 -2.16
C ARG A 87 6.50 -14.95 -1.67
N PRO A 88 6.66 -16.23 -1.34
CA PRO A 88 5.59 -17.00 -0.70
C PRO A 88 5.16 -16.32 0.60
N PRO A 89 3.88 -16.48 1.00
CA PRO A 89 3.39 -15.94 2.25
C PRO A 89 4.25 -16.50 3.38
N SER A 90 4.92 -15.61 4.12
CA SER A 90 5.53 -16.00 5.38
C SER A 90 4.41 -16.44 6.33
N PRO A 91 4.62 -17.48 7.17
CA PRO A 91 3.66 -17.81 8.22
C PRO A 91 3.31 -16.54 8.99
N PRO A 92 2.06 -16.37 9.44
CA PRO A 92 1.63 -15.14 10.07
C PRO A 92 2.56 -14.84 11.24
N THR A 93 3.51 -13.92 11.00
CA THR A 93 4.29 -13.34 12.09
C THR A 93 3.25 -12.68 12.95
N ARG A 94 3.16 -13.11 14.22
CA ARG A 94 2.36 -12.49 15.27
C ARG A 94 2.83 -11.04 15.43
N ARG A 95 2.46 -10.19 14.49
CA ARG A 95 2.83 -8.79 14.43
C ARG A 95 1.81 -8.07 15.30
N ALA A 96 2.10 -8.13 16.59
CA ALA A 96 1.64 -7.23 17.63
C ALA A 96 0.15 -6.87 17.58
N ALA A 97 -0.66 -7.66 18.29
CA ALA A 97 -1.68 -7.08 19.17
C ALA A 97 -0.98 -6.21 20.23
N ALA A 98 -0.40 -5.08 19.83
CA ALA A 98 0.12 -4.04 20.70
C ALA A 98 -0.63 -2.75 20.36
N GLY A 99 -1.92 -2.75 20.71
CA GLY A 99 -2.81 -1.64 20.41
C GLY A 99 -4.11 -1.60 21.22
N THR A 100 -4.32 -2.45 22.23
CA THR A 100 -5.51 -2.37 23.11
C THR A 100 -5.24 -2.89 24.53
N ALA A 101 -4.09 -2.54 25.13
CA ALA A 101 -3.80 -2.88 26.53
C ALA A 101 -3.24 -1.70 27.36
N LYS A 102 -3.66 -0.45 27.05
CA LYS A 102 -3.41 0.72 27.93
C LYS A 102 -4.68 1.51 28.28
N LYS A 103 -5.86 0.86 28.30
CA LYS A 103 -7.10 1.48 28.83
C LYS A 103 -8.06 0.51 29.55
N ALA A 104 -7.53 -0.53 30.19
CA ALA A 104 -8.34 -1.46 30.99
C ALA A 104 -7.70 -1.80 32.35
N ARG A 105 -6.91 -0.89 32.92
CA ARG A 105 -6.42 -0.99 34.31
C ARG A 105 -6.78 0.18 35.23
N SER A 106 -7.56 1.17 34.78
CA SER A 106 -8.03 2.29 35.63
C SER A 106 -9.55 2.39 35.81
N ALA A 107 -10.31 1.34 35.46
CA ALA A 107 -11.78 1.34 35.56
C ALA A 107 -12.36 0.30 36.54
N LEU A 108 -11.53 -0.46 37.26
CA LEU A 108 -11.97 -1.36 38.33
C LEU A 108 -11.29 -1.05 39.68
N ALA A 109 -10.93 0.22 39.89
CA ALA A 109 -10.51 0.75 41.20
C ALA A 109 -11.54 1.76 41.76
N LYS A 110 -12.73 1.88 41.14
CA LYS A 110 -13.84 2.75 41.59
C LYS A 110 -15.09 1.98 42.04
N GLY A 111 -14.94 0.70 42.40
CA GLY A 111 -16.02 -0.14 42.93
C GLY A 111 -15.99 -0.38 44.45
N SER A 112 -15.05 0.25 45.18
CA SER A 112 -14.84 0.03 46.63
C SER A 112 -15.14 1.28 47.46
N ALA A 113 -16.30 1.90 47.23
CA ALA A 113 -16.76 3.04 48.02
C ALA A 113 -18.28 3.24 47.95
N ALA A 114 -19.09 2.18 48.11
CA ALA A 114 -20.54 2.33 48.31
C ALA A 114 -21.18 1.07 48.92
N ARG A 115 -20.83 0.77 50.18
CA ARG A 115 -21.72 0.20 51.21
C ARG A 115 -20.91 -0.03 52.48
N LYS A 116 -20.75 1.05 53.25
CA LYS A 116 -20.41 0.98 54.68
C LYS A 116 -21.72 1.11 55.44
N ALA A 117 -21.79 0.41 56.59
CA ALA A 117 -22.75 0.53 57.68
C ALA A 117 -24.02 -0.33 57.59
N THR A 118 -24.02 -1.44 58.35
CA THR A 118 -24.87 -1.76 59.52
C THR A 118 -24.68 -3.27 59.78
N LYS A 119 -24.52 -3.84 60.97
CA LYS A 119 -24.35 -3.45 62.37
C LYS A 119 -24.01 -4.79 63.10
N ALA A 120 -23.21 -4.70 64.16
CA ALA A 120 -22.65 -5.81 64.96
C ALA A 120 -23.69 -6.83 65.51
N PRO A 121 -23.25 -8.06 65.89
CA PRO A 121 -24.10 -9.09 66.51
C PRO A 121 -24.27 -8.87 68.02
N PRO A 122 -25.27 -9.52 68.65
CA PRO A 122 -24.94 -10.28 69.87
C PRO A 122 -25.69 -11.63 70.03
N GLU A 123 -24.96 -12.55 70.67
CA GLU A 123 -25.35 -13.50 71.73
C GLU A 123 -26.62 -14.36 71.59
N SER A 124 -26.43 -15.69 71.52
CA SER A 124 -26.57 -16.63 72.66
C SER A 124 -26.36 -18.08 72.17
#